data_AF-A0A9W6T117-F1
#
_entry.id   AF-A0A9W6T117-F1
#
_cell.length_a   1.000
_cell.length_b   1.000
_cell.length_c   1.000
_cell.angle_alpha   90.00
_cell.angle_beta   90.00
_cell.angle_gamma   90.00
#
_symmetry.space_group_name_H-M   'P 1'
#
loop_
_entity.id
_entity.type
_entity.pdbx_description
1 polymer ?
#
loop_
_entity_poly.entity_id
_entity_poly.type
_entity_poly.pdbx_seq_one_letter_code
_entity_poly.pdbx_strand_id
1 'polypeptide(L)'
;MKQNFDIANDQFLSDAFVVLEYVVLGDYYQLFAYLRKLKEEVAMESERIQKANHLNVKKNTDGIHLYHPKKFFFYKLLQPIMNKERIMALGSICKSYRKISWDFLKTQLLLDDDHELFLKEYKLESFLIDGTSFDCHSARATVEAIKRSRFKKVDIKGQI
;
A
#
# COMPACT_ATOMS: atom_id res chain seq x y z
N MET A 1 17.51 -5.51 -32.97
CA MET A 1 16.07 -5.15 -32.99
C MET A 1 15.81 -4.17 -31.86
N LYS A 2 15.60 -2.89 -32.15
CA LYS A 2 15.09 -1.94 -31.16
C LYS A 2 13.58 -2.19 -31.06
N GLN A 3 13.13 -2.90 -30.03
CA GLN A 3 11.71 -2.90 -29.69
C GLN A 3 11.40 -1.48 -29.23
N ASN A 4 10.66 -0.73 -30.05
CA ASN A 4 9.97 0.47 -29.60
C ASN A 4 8.95 -0.01 -28.57
N PHE A 5 9.29 0.09 -27.28
CA PHE A 5 8.32 -0.11 -26.21
C PHE A 5 7.29 1.00 -26.34
N ASP A 6 6.11 0.63 -26.82
CA ASP A 6 4.97 1.52 -26.92
C ASP A 6 4.42 1.68 -25.49
N ILE A 7 5.01 2.64 -24.75
CA ILE A 7 4.72 2.90 -23.33
C ILE A 7 3.22 3.10 -23.10
N ALA A 8 2.49 3.57 -24.12
CA ALA A 8 1.04 3.79 -24.08
C ALA A 8 0.21 2.49 -24.01
N ASN A 9 0.76 1.34 -24.43
CA ASN A 9 0.04 0.06 -24.48
C ASN A 9 0.39 -0.89 -23.32
N ASP A 10 1.37 -0.53 -22.47
CA ASP A 10 1.69 -1.32 -21.30
C ASP A 10 0.88 -0.86 -20.08
N GLN A 11 -0.15 -1.66 -19.75
CA GLN A 11 -1.02 -1.40 -18.61
C GLN A 11 -0.25 -1.32 -17.28
N PHE A 12 0.86 -2.07 -17.14
CA PHE A 12 1.71 -1.99 -15.95
C PHE A 12 2.38 -0.63 -15.81
N LEU A 13 2.93 -0.10 -16.90
CA LEU A 13 3.60 1.20 -16.88
C LEU A 13 2.60 2.32 -16.63
N SER A 14 1.43 2.26 -17.27
CA SER A 14 0.34 3.21 -17.02
C SER A 14 -0.07 3.22 -15.55
N ASP A 15 -0.30 2.04 -14.97
CA ASP A 15 -0.66 1.89 -13.55
C ASP A 15 0.45 2.42 -12.62
N ALA A 16 1.72 2.15 -12.95
CA ALA A 16 2.87 2.66 -12.21
C ALA A 16 2.99 4.18 -12.27
N PHE A 17 2.74 4.81 -13.41
CA PHE A 17 2.76 6.27 -13.55
C PHE A 17 1.63 6.94 -12.76
N VAL A 18 0.43 6.37 -12.75
CA VAL A 18 -0.69 6.87 -11.94
C VAL A 18 -0.36 6.81 -10.45
N VAL A 19 0.20 5.69 -9.97
CA VAL A 19 0.63 5.58 -8.57
C VAL A 19 1.75 6.59 -8.26
N LEU A 20 2.72 6.74 -9.16
CA LEU A 20 3.81 7.69 -9.00
C LEU A 20 3.28 9.12 -8.91
N GLU A 21 2.34 9.49 -9.78
CA GLU A 21 1.71 10.81 -9.80
C GLU A 21 1.05 11.11 -8.44
N TYR A 22 0.22 10.20 -7.93
CA TYR A 22 -0.43 10.39 -6.63
C TYR A 22 0.57 10.50 -5.48
N VAL A 23 1.65 9.70 -5.49
CA VAL A 23 2.72 9.78 -4.47
C VAL A 23 3.47 11.11 -4.55
N VAL A 24 3.77 11.60 -5.76
CA VAL A 24 4.48 12.87 -5.97
C VAL A 24 3.61 14.06 -5.57
N LEU A 25 2.33 14.04 -5.91
CA LEU A 25 1.36 15.06 -5.51
C LEU A 25 1.00 15.00 -4.02
N GLY A 26 1.29 13.87 -3.36
CA GLY A 26 0.88 13.63 -1.97
C GLY A 26 -0.63 13.46 -1.81
N ASP A 27 -1.34 13.07 -2.87
CA ASP A 27 -2.77 12.79 -2.82
C ASP A 27 -3.02 11.37 -2.31
N TYR A 28 -2.99 11.24 -0.99
CA TYR A 28 -3.20 9.96 -0.32
C TYR A 28 -4.62 9.41 -0.54
N TYR A 29 -5.61 10.27 -0.75
CA TYR A 29 -6.99 9.84 -0.93
C TYR A 29 -7.15 9.08 -2.25
N GLN A 30 -6.71 9.69 -3.35
CA GLN A 30 -6.75 9.04 -4.67
C GLN A 30 -5.84 7.81 -4.73
N LEU A 31 -4.68 7.87 -4.07
CA LEU A 31 -3.77 6.73 -3.96
C LEU A 31 -4.46 5.52 -3.30
N PHE A 32 -5.05 5.68 -2.10
CA PHE A 32 -5.71 4.57 -1.42
C PHE A 32 -6.99 4.11 -2.12
N ALA A 33 -7.72 5.00 -2.79
CA ALA A 33 -8.87 4.61 -3.61
C ALA A 33 -8.45 3.72 -4.79
N TYR A 34 -7.38 4.10 -5.49
CA TYR A 34 -6.82 3.32 -6.59
C TYR A 34 -6.29 1.96 -6.11
N LEU A 35 -5.54 1.94 -5.01
CA LEU A 35 -5.01 0.70 -4.41
C LEU A 35 -6.11 -0.26 -3.96
N ARG A 36 -7.23 0.27 -3.46
CA ARG A 36 -8.40 -0.55 -3.11
C ARG A 36 -8.95 -1.27 -4.33
N LYS A 37 -9.18 -0.52 -5.42
CA LYS A 37 -9.63 -1.08 -6.69
C LYS A 37 -8.65 -2.14 -7.21
N LEU A 38 -7.35 -1.88 -7.13
CA LEU A 38 -6.32 -2.83 -7.52
C LEU A 38 -6.36 -4.12 -6.67
N LYS A 39 -6.52 -4.00 -5.34
CA LYS A 39 -6.67 -5.15 -4.42
C LYS A 39 -7.88 -6.00 -4.80
N GLU A 40 -9.02 -5.37 -5.09
CA GLU A 40 -10.25 -6.05 -5.51
C GLU A 40 -10.10 -6.75 -6.87
N GLU A 41 -9.49 -6.08 -7.86
CA GLU A 41 -9.20 -6.68 -9.17
C GLU A 41 -8.29 -7.91 -9.04
N VAL A 42 -7.23 -7.82 -8.23
CA VAL A 42 -6.32 -8.94 -7.97
C VAL A 42 -7.05 -10.09 -7.27
N ALA A 43 -7.93 -9.81 -6.31
CA ALA A 43 -8.71 -10.83 -5.62
C ALA A 43 -9.65 -11.58 -6.58
N MET A 44 -10.41 -10.85 -7.39
CA MET A 44 -11.31 -11.43 -8.39
C MET A 44 -10.57 -12.29 -9.42
N GLU A 45 -9.43 -11.81 -9.93
CA GLU A 45 -8.64 -12.53 -10.92
C GLU A 45 -7.97 -13.77 -10.32
N SER A 46 -7.51 -13.68 -9.06
CA SER A 46 -6.95 -14.83 -8.32
C SER A 46 -8.00 -15.91 -8.10
N GLU A 47 -9.23 -15.56 -7.72
CA GLU A 47 -10.32 -16.53 -7.60
C GLU A 47 -10.64 -17.22 -8.94
N ARG A 48 -10.65 -16.47 -10.04
CA ARG A 48 -10.87 -17.05 -11.38
C ARG A 48 -9.78 -18.05 -11.76
N ILE A 49 -8.52 -17.73 -11.49
CA ILE A 49 -7.37 -18.60 -11.77
C ILE A 49 -7.44 -19.87 -10.90
N GLN A 50 -7.76 -19.75 -9.60
CA GLN A 50 -7.95 -20.90 -8.72
C GLN A 50 -9.13 -21.78 -9.14
N LYS A 51 -10.23 -21.15 -9.61
CA LYS A 51 -11.41 -21.83 -10.17
C LYS A 51 -11.14 -22.48 -11.56
N ALA A 52 -10.19 -22.00 -12.34
CA ALA A 52 -9.84 -22.65 -13.60
C ALA A 52 -8.88 -23.84 -13.41
N ASN A 53 -8.01 -23.75 -12.39
CA ASN A 53 -6.90 -24.69 -12.22
C ASN A 53 -7.25 -25.95 -11.43
N HIS A 54 -8.26 -25.96 -10.56
CA HIS A 54 -8.70 -27.20 -9.89
C HIS A 54 -9.16 -28.29 -10.88
N LEU A 55 -9.44 -27.92 -12.14
CA LEU A 55 -9.80 -28.83 -13.22
C LEU A 55 -8.59 -29.34 -14.04
N ASN A 56 -7.39 -28.74 -13.93
CA ASN A 56 -6.29 -28.92 -14.89
C ASN A 56 -4.90 -29.23 -14.30
N VAL A 57 -4.78 -29.62 -13.02
CA VAL A 57 -3.48 -29.77 -12.30
C VAL A 57 -2.55 -30.88 -12.82
N LYS A 58 -2.93 -31.68 -13.82
CA LYS A 58 -2.01 -32.68 -14.42
C LYS A 58 -1.61 -32.27 -15.82
N LYS A 59 -0.44 -31.61 -16.01
CA LYS A 59 0.33 -31.75 -17.27
C LYS A 59 1.74 -31.13 -17.40
N ASN A 60 2.32 -30.42 -16.43
CA ASN A 60 3.70 -29.92 -16.63
C ASN A 60 4.54 -29.90 -15.36
N THR A 61 5.53 -30.79 -15.28
CA THR A 61 6.47 -30.99 -14.16
C THR A 61 7.66 -30.02 -14.16
N ASP A 62 7.91 -29.30 -15.26
CA ASP A 62 9.12 -28.46 -15.41
C ASP A 62 8.84 -26.94 -15.37
N GLY A 63 7.61 -26.54 -15.06
CA GLY A 63 7.21 -25.12 -15.00
C GLY A 63 6.94 -24.65 -13.57
N ILE A 64 7.56 -23.54 -13.15
CA ILE A 64 7.09 -22.79 -11.98
C ILE A 64 5.76 -22.14 -12.38
N HIS A 65 4.65 -22.81 -12.07
CA HIS A 65 3.31 -22.25 -12.26
C HIS A 65 3.10 -21.15 -11.23
N LEU A 66 3.26 -19.89 -11.66
CA LEU A 66 2.86 -18.74 -10.86
C LEU A 66 1.33 -18.69 -10.86
N TYR A 67 0.70 -19.23 -9.82
CA TYR A 67 -0.76 -19.23 -9.65
C TYR A 67 -1.32 -17.84 -9.26
N HIS A 68 -0.72 -16.78 -9.79
CA HIS A 68 -1.03 -15.40 -9.43
C HIS A 68 -1.23 -14.56 -10.69
N PRO A 69 -2.22 -13.65 -10.69
CA PRO A 69 -2.41 -12.72 -11.80
C PRO A 69 -1.22 -11.77 -11.92
N LYS A 70 -0.97 -11.22 -13.11
CA LYS A 70 0.16 -10.28 -13.34
C LYS A 70 0.14 -9.09 -12.37
N LYS A 71 -1.06 -8.59 -12.09
CA LYS A 71 -1.31 -7.47 -11.15
C LYS A 71 -0.98 -7.81 -9.69
N PHE A 72 -0.93 -9.09 -9.32
CA PHE A 72 -0.55 -9.51 -7.96
C PHE A 72 0.89 -9.11 -7.63
N PHE A 73 1.83 -9.34 -8.56
CA PHE A 73 3.24 -8.98 -8.34
C PHE A 73 3.41 -7.47 -8.26
N PHE A 74 2.68 -6.72 -9.08
CA PHE A 74 2.65 -5.26 -8.98
C PHE A 74 2.14 -4.80 -7.62
N TYR A 75 1.00 -5.32 -7.16
CA TYR A 75 0.48 -5.01 -5.82
C TYR A 75 1.48 -5.37 -4.70
N LYS A 76 2.18 -6.52 -4.81
CA LYS A 76 3.22 -6.91 -3.85
C LYS A 76 4.40 -5.95 -3.83
N LEU A 77 4.84 -5.46 -4.99
CA LEU A 77 5.89 -4.44 -5.08
C LEU A 77 5.47 -3.10 -4.46
N LEU A 78 4.18 -2.80 -4.44
CA LEU A 78 3.65 -1.58 -3.83
C LEU A 78 3.59 -1.64 -2.30
N GLN A 79 3.57 -2.83 -1.68
CA GLN A 79 3.40 -2.95 -0.22
C GLN A 79 4.42 -2.13 0.62
N PRO A 80 5.73 -2.12 0.31
CA PRO A 80 6.68 -1.29 1.06
C PRO A 80 6.42 0.21 0.89
N ILE A 81 6.01 0.63 -0.31
CA ILE A 81 5.66 2.03 -0.61
C ILE A 81 4.39 2.40 0.18
N MET A 82 3.40 1.51 0.22
CA MET A 82 2.16 1.72 0.98
C MET A 82 2.42 1.98 2.46
N ASN A 83 3.34 1.27 3.11
CA ASN A 83 3.63 1.50 4.53
C ASN A 83 4.19 2.91 4.79
N LYS A 84 5.09 3.39 3.91
CA LYS A 84 5.56 4.77 3.96
C LYS A 84 4.42 5.75 3.79
N GLU A 85 3.59 5.58 2.75
CA GLU A 85 2.51 6.51 2.45
C GLU A 85 1.40 6.48 3.51
N ARG A 86 1.15 5.34 4.16
CA ARG A 86 0.26 5.23 5.34
C ARG A 86 0.73 6.10 6.49
N ILE A 87 2.02 6.09 6.81
CA ILE A 87 2.59 6.95 7.87
C ILE A 87 2.52 8.42 7.47
N MET A 88 2.75 8.75 6.19
CA MET A 88 2.62 10.11 5.68
C MET A 88 1.18 10.64 5.80
N ALA A 89 0.21 9.82 5.38
CA ALA A 89 -1.22 10.12 5.50
C ALA A 89 -1.66 10.22 6.98
N LEU A 90 -1.21 9.31 7.83
CA LEU A 90 -1.47 9.36 9.27
C LEU A 90 -0.92 10.65 9.90
N GLY A 91 0.26 11.09 9.49
CA GLY A 91 0.82 12.37 9.93
C GLY A 91 -0.07 13.57 9.57
N SER A 92 -0.68 13.56 8.39
CA SER A 92 -1.65 14.59 7.98
C SER A 92 -2.94 14.49 8.79
N ILE A 93 -3.49 13.29 9.00
CA ILE A 93 -4.68 13.06 9.82
C ILE A 93 -4.45 13.54 11.26
N CYS A 94 -3.31 13.20 11.86
CA CYS A 94 -2.97 13.61 13.22
C CYS A 94 -2.76 15.12 13.38
N LYS A 95 -2.54 15.86 12.29
CA LYS A 95 -2.51 17.34 12.31
C LYS A 95 -3.89 17.95 12.29
N SER A 96 -4.81 17.34 11.54
CA SER A 96 -6.16 17.86 11.31
C SER A 96 -7.17 17.47 12.40
N TYR A 97 -6.99 16.31 13.05
CA TYR A 97 -7.94 15.78 14.01
C TYR A 97 -7.30 15.55 15.38
N ARG A 98 -8.08 15.74 16.45
CA ARG A 98 -7.66 15.44 17.84
C ARG A 98 -7.87 13.97 18.17
N LYS A 99 -9.01 13.40 17.76
CA LYS A 99 -9.39 11.99 17.88
C LYS A 99 -10.14 11.57 16.63
N ILE A 100 -10.02 10.31 16.24
CA ILE A 100 -10.71 9.76 15.08
C ILE A 100 -11.17 8.33 15.36
N SER A 101 -12.27 7.90 14.74
CA SER A 101 -12.71 6.51 14.81
C SER A 101 -11.65 5.60 14.19
N TRP A 102 -11.36 4.49 14.87
CA TRP A 102 -10.40 3.50 14.42
C TRP A 102 -10.88 2.77 13.15
N ASP A 103 -12.17 2.50 13.04
CA ASP A 103 -12.76 1.86 11.85
C ASP A 103 -12.59 2.73 10.60
N PHE A 104 -12.83 4.03 10.74
CA PHE A 104 -12.58 4.98 9.66
C PHE A 104 -11.10 4.96 9.22
N LEU A 105 -10.18 4.94 10.20
CA LEU A 105 -8.75 4.92 9.92
C LEU A 105 -8.30 3.63 9.22
N LYS A 106 -8.85 2.48 9.65
CA LYS A 106 -8.62 1.17 9.02
C LYS A 106 -9.02 1.20 7.55
N THR A 107 -10.23 1.67 7.26
CA THR A 107 -10.74 1.76 5.89
C THR A 107 -9.92 2.74 5.04
N GLN A 108 -9.55 3.89 5.60
CA GLN A 108 -8.85 4.93 4.85
C GLN A 108 -7.39 4.58 4.54
N LEU A 109 -6.71 3.86 5.43
CA LEU A 109 -5.31 3.45 5.27
C LEU A 109 -5.15 2.04 4.68
N LEU A 110 -6.26 1.39 4.30
CA LEU A 110 -6.31 0.00 3.82
C LEU A 110 -5.61 -0.98 4.77
N LEU A 111 -5.92 -0.90 6.08
CA LEU A 111 -5.30 -1.72 7.11
C LEU A 111 -6.10 -3.00 7.44
N ASP A 112 -7.02 -3.42 6.58
CA ASP A 112 -8.03 -4.46 6.87
C ASP A 112 -7.43 -5.71 7.54
N ASP A 113 -6.36 -6.28 6.97
CA ASP A 113 -5.76 -7.54 7.43
C ASP A 113 -4.49 -7.33 8.30
N ASP A 114 -3.78 -6.21 8.12
CA ASP A 114 -2.43 -5.99 8.68
C ASP A 114 -2.39 -4.93 9.81
N HIS A 115 -3.54 -4.53 10.35
CA HIS A 115 -3.61 -3.41 11.30
C HIS A 115 -2.82 -3.65 12.59
N GLU A 116 -2.85 -4.86 13.16
CA GLU A 116 -2.10 -5.20 14.38
C GLU A 116 -0.59 -5.14 14.13
N LEU A 117 -0.13 -5.73 13.02
CA LEU A 117 1.28 -5.72 12.63
C LEU A 117 1.77 -4.28 12.43
N PHE A 118 0.97 -3.44 11.77
CA PHE A 118 1.26 -2.03 11.55
C PHE A 118 1.36 -1.26 12.88
N LEU A 119 0.40 -1.42 13.79
CA LEU A 119 0.44 -0.74 15.08
C LEU A 119 1.67 -1.14 15.90
N LYS A 120 2.02 -2.44 15.88
CA LYS A 120 3.19 -2.97 16.60
C LYS A 120 4.51 -2.48 16.01
N GLU A 121 4.65 -2.52 14.69
CA GLU A 121 5.88 -2.13 13.99
C GLU A 121 6.23 -0.66 14.26
N TYR A 122 5.21 0.20 14.32
CA TYR A 122 5.34 1.64 14.51
C TYR A 122 5.13 2.10 15.96
N LYS A 123 4.93 1.16 16.91
CA LYS A 123 4.69 1.45 18.33
C LYS A 123 3.53 2.44 18.55
N LEU A 124 2.43 2.24 17.81
CA LEU A 124 1.24 3.10 17.85
C LEU A 124 0.10 2.51 18.69
N GLU A 125 0.24 1.28 19.19
CA GLU A 125 -0.77 0.57 20.00
C GLU A 125 -1.23 1.38 21.23
N SER A 126 -0.30 2.10 21.88
CA SER A 126 -0.58 2.90 23.08
C SER A 126 -1.51 4.09 22.85
N PHE A 127 -1.77 4.47 21.59
CA PHE A 127 -2.65 5.58 21.24
C PHE A 127 -4.06 5.13 20.87
N LEU A 128 -4.33 3.82 20.90
CA LEU A 128 -5.67 3.27 20.71
C LEU A 128 -6.44 3.32 22.03
N ILE A 129 -7.52 4.11 22.07
CA ILE A 129 -8.41 4.24 23.22
C ILE A 129 -9.53 3.21 23.06
N ASP A 130 -9.56 2.25 23.97
CA ASP A 130 -10.63 1.24 24.13
C ASP A 130 -10.96 0.47 22.83
N GLY A 131 -10.02 0.39 21.88
CA GLY A 131 -10.21 -0.28 20.58
C GLY A 131 -11.09 0.46 19.57
N THR A 132 -11.72 1.58 19.95
CA THR A 132 -12.75 2.25 19.14
C THR A 132 -12.26 3.56 18.52
N SER A 133 -11.33 4.24 19.17
CA SER A 133 -10.85 5.54 18.73
C SER A 133 -9.33 5.65 18.85
N PHE A 134 -8.74 6.42 17.95
CA PHE A 134 -7.31 6.69 17.92
C PHE A 134 -7.02 8.11 18.39
N ASP A 135 -6.14 8.25 19.39
CA ASP A 135 -5.69 9.55 19.90
C ASP A 135 -4.63 10.16 18.98
N CYS A 136 -5.12 10.85 17.95
CA CYS A 136 -4.31 11.60 17.01
C CYS A 136 -3.42 12.66 17.66
N HIS A 137 -3.88 13.30 18.73
CA HIS A 137 -3.14 14.37 19.38
C HIS A 137 -1.87 13.84 20.05
N SER A 138 -2.02 12.79 20.86
CA SER A 138 -0.90 12.14 21.56
C SER A 138 0.03 11.40 20.58
N ALA A 139 -0.53 10.78 19.53
CA ALA A 139 0.24 10.06 18.52
C ALA A 139 1.07 10.97 17.59
N ARG A 140 0.69 12.25 17.45
CA ARG A 140 1.28 13.17 16.46
C ARG A 140 2.80 13.27 16.55
N ALA A 141 3.35 13.42 17.76
CA ALA A 141 4.79 13.55 17.96
C ALA A 141 5.54 12.27 17.52
N THR A 142 4.99 11.11 17.88
CA THR A 142 5.53 9.79 17.52
C THR A 142 5.50 9.56 16.01
N VAL A 143 4.36 9.87 15.35
CA VAL A 143 4.21 9.71 13.90
C VAL A 143 5.18 10.63 13.14
N GLU A 144 5.36 11.88 13.56
CA GLU A 144 6.32 12.80 12.95
C GLU A 144 7.78 12.36 13.18
N ALA A 145 8.10 11.79 14.35
CA ALA A 145 9.42 11.23 14.62
C ALA A 145 9.72 10.01 13.72
N ILE A 146 8.74 9.13 13.51
CA ILE A 146 8.86 7.98 12.58
C ILE A 146 9.09 8.48 11.15
N LYS A 147 8.30 9.47 10.72
CA LYS A 147 8.42 10.09 9.40
C LYS A 147 9.83 10.62 9.14
N ARG A 148 10.43 11.31 10.12
CA ARG A 148 11.78 11.89 10.01
C ARG A 148 12.90 10.86 10.09
N SER A 149 12.71 9.79 10.86
CA SER A 149 13.76 8.78 11.11
C SER A 149 13.83 7.71 10.02
N ARG A 150 12.68 7.10 9.67
CA ARG A 150 12.64 5.97 8.73
C ARG A 150 12.46 6.36 7.28
N PHE A 151 11.80 7.48 7.02
CA PHE A 151 11.43 7.90 5.66
C PHE A 151 12.12 9.20 5.24
N LYS A 152 13.31 9.45 5.79
CA LYS A 152 14.13 10.60 5.41
C LYS A 152 14.40 10.53 3.91
N LYS A 153 14.14 11.63 3.21
CA LYS A 153 14.57 11.79 1.82
C LYS A 153 16.09 11.74 1.81
N VAL A 154 16.65 10.72 1.16
CA VAL A 154 18.09 10.66 0.92
C VAL A 154 18.36 11.63 -0.23
N ASP A 155 19.08 12.70 0.06
CA ASP A 155 19.59 13.58 -0.99
C ASP A 155 20.75 12.86 -1.68
N ILE A 156 20.60 12.60 -2.97
CA ILE A 156 21.58 11.86 -3.78
C ILE A 156 22.69 12.83 -4.25
N LYS A 157 22.52 14.14 -4.03
CA LYS A 157 23.58 15.14 -4.18
C LYS A 157 24.39 15.18 -2.89
N GLY A 158 25.35 14.27 -2.77
CA GLY A 158 26.11 14.05 -1.55
C GLY A 158 26.60 15.33 -0.86
N GLN A 159 26.21 15.47 0.42
CA GLN A 159 27.02 16.12 1.46
C GLN A 159 26.81 15.33 2.76
N ILE A 160 27.89 14.70 3.21
CA ILE A 160 28.13 14.37 4.62
C ILE A 160 28.72 15.64 5.24
#